data_AF-A0A3M1ED36-F1
#
_entry.id   AF-A0A3M1ED36-F1
#
_cell.length_a   1.000
_cell.length_b   1.000
_cell.length_c   1.000
_cell.angle_alpha   90.00
_cell.angle_beta   90.00
_cell.angle_gamma   90.00
#
_symmetry.space_group_name_H-M   'P 1'
#
loop_
_entity.id
_entity.type
_entity.pdbx_description
1 polymer ?
#
loop_
_entity_poly.entity_id
_entity_poly.type
_entity_poly.pdbx_seq_one_letter_code
_entity_poly.pdbx_strand_id
1 'polypeptide(L)'
;RLGIAFLLLCAAAAGYAIYRYQTRPLPAPPPLPPHERFYADLAALERKNLLARGEFQAFYFELSEIFRRYVEGRFGFPCLEQTGEEILETIGAREDFTPEMREIVSHFIERTDSVKFAGRLPPREEIEEMLRLADRFVRLTRPEESEEAEDDEAWAEEDMEGFEDRNGTNAPETAHTAEEGGVK
;
A
#
# COMPACT_ATOMS: atom_id res chain seq x y z
N ARG A 1 -32.11 -19.77 52.10
CA ARG A 1 -31.45 -20.70 51.15
C ARG A 1 -31.63 -20.27 49.69
N LEU A 2 -32.82 -19.82 49.25
CA LEU A 2 -33.03 -19.34 47.87
C LEU A 2 -32.15 -18.14 47.45
N GLY A 3 -31.89 -17.18 48.34
CA GLY A 3 -31.07 -16.00 48.00
C GLY A 3 -29.61 -16.33 47.66
N ILE A 4 -29.04 -17.37 48.29
CA ILE A 4 -27.66 -17.80 48.02
C ILE A 4 -27.58 -18.48 46.64
N ALA A 5 -28.59 -19.29 46.29
CA ALA A 5 -28.66 -19.92 44.97
C ALA A 5 -28.80 -18.88 43.85
N PHE A 6 -29.59 -17.82 44.06
CA PHE A 6 -29.72 -16.72 43.11
C PHE A 6 -28.41 -15.95 42.92
N LEU A 7 -27.69 -15.66 44.01
CA LEU A 7 -26.40 -14.95 43.95
C LEU A 7 -25.34 -15.77 43.19
N LEU A 8 -25.28 -17.08 43.45
CA LEU A 8 -24.39 -17.98 42.72
C LEU A 8 -24.74 -18.09 41.23
N LEU A 9 -26.03 -18.09 40.88
CA LEU A 9 -26.49 -18.07 39.49
C LEU A 9 -26.05 -16.78 38.78
N CYS A 10 -26.24 -15.63 39.41
CA CYS A 10 -25.82 -14.34 38.86
C CYS A 10 -24.29 -14.27 38.70
N ALA A 11 -23.52 -14.77 39.69
CA ALA A 11 -22.07 -14.80 39.62
C ALA A 11 -21.57 -15.74 38.50
N ALA A 12 -22.20 -16.91 38.33
CA ALA A 12 -21.90 -17.83 37.24
C ALA A 12 -22.23 -17.23 35.87
N ALA A 13 -23.39 -16.57 35.74
CA ALA A 13 -23.79 -15.89 34.51
C ALA A 13 -22.85 -14.73 34.17
N ALA A 14 -22.46 -13.91 35.16
CA ALA A 14 -21.49 -12.84 35.00
C ALA A 14 -20.11 -13.39 34.61
N GLY A 15 -19.64 -14.45 35.29
CA GLY A 15 -18.40 -15.12 34.97
C GLY A 15 -18.40 -15.70 33.55
N TYR A 16 -19.50 -16.34 33.13
CA TYR A 16 -19.66 -16.84 31.77
C TYR A 16 -19.70 -15.72 30.72
N ALA A 17 -20.38 -14.60 31.01
CA ALA A 17 -20.44 -13.44 30.12
C ALA A 17 -19.06 -12.78 29.96
N ILE A 18 -18.31 -12.64 31.06
CA ILE A 18 -16.93 -12.13 31.05
C ILE A 18 -16.01 -13.08 30.29
N TYR A 19 -16.09 -14.38 30.56
CA TYR A 19 -15.32 -15.40 29.83
C TYR A 19 -15.59 -15.31 28.33
N ARG A 20 -16.87 -15.28 27.91
CA ARG A 20 -17.23 -15.12 26.50
C ARG A 20 -16.67 -13.81 25.95
N TYR A 21 -16.80 -12.69 26.67
CA TYR A 21 -16.34 -11.38 26.18
C TYR A 21 -14.83 -11.34 25.99
N GLN A 22 -14.06 -11.96 26.87
CA GLN A 22 -12.59 -12.04 26.77
C GLN A 22 -12.12 -13.05 25.70
N THR A 23 -12.90 -14.11 25.44
CA THR A 23 -12.60 -15.07 24.37
C THR A 23 -13.19 -14.66 23.02
N ARG A 24 -13.64 -13.42 22.83
CA ARG A 24 -14.00 -12.93 21.50
C ARG A 24 -12.71 -12.76 20.70
N PRO A 25 -12.52 -13.48 19.58
CA PRO A 25 -11.39 -13.19 18.71
C PRO A 25 -11.51 -11.73 18.25
N LEU A 26 -10.41 -10.99 18.35
CA LEU A 26 -10.34 -9.65 17.80
C LEU A 26 -10.70 -9.72 16.31
N PRO A 27 -11.46 -8.75 15.76
CA PRO A 27 -11.65 -8.69 14.33
C PRO A 27 -10.29 -8.66 13.65
N ALA A 28 -10.11 -9.48 12.62
CA ALA A 28 -8.89 -9.48 11.84
C ALA A 28 -8.63 -8.06 11.30
N PRO A 29 -7.36 -7.62 11.22
CA PRO A 29 -7.05 -6.35 10.58
C PRO A 29 -7.64 -6.34 9.16
N PRO A 30 -8.06 -5.16 8.65
CA PRO A 30 -8.57 -5.05 7.29
C PRO A 30 -7.53 -5.61 6.31
N PRO A 31 -7.98 -6.25 5.21
CA PRO A 31 -7.07 -6.76 4.21
C PRO A 31 -6.25 -5.60 3.63
N LEU A 32 -4.95 -5.85 3.39
CA LEU A 32 -4.07 -4.89 2.74
C LEU A 32 -4.67 -4.41 1.41
N PRO A 33 -4.52 -3.11 1.07
CA PRO A 33 -4.83 -2.62 -0.28
C PRO A 33 -4.14 -3.49 -1.34
N PRO A 34 -4.77 -3.68 -2.53
CA PRO A 34 -4.22 -4.58 -3.55
C PRO A 34 -2.76 -4.28 -3.92
N HIS A 35 -2.40 -3.00 -4.03
CA HIS A 35 -1.05 -2.58 -4.41
C HIS A 35 -0.01 -2.87 -3.31
N GLU A 36 -0.33 -2.63 -2.04
CA GLU A 36 0.53 -3.02 -0.91
C GLU A 36 0.73 -4.53 -0.86
N ARG A 37 -0.37 -5.27 -1.04
CA ARG A 37 -0.34 -6.73 -1.07
C ARG A 37 0.53 -7.26 -2.22
N PHE A 38 0.48 -6.63 -3.39
CA PHE A 38 1.34 -6.96 -4.54
C PHE A 38 2.83 -6.82 -4.18
N TYR A 39 3.23 -5.71 -3.56
CA TYR A 39 4.64 -5.49 -3.19
C TYR A 39 5.09 -6.43 -2.06
N ALA A 40 4.22 -6.73 -1.09
CA ALA A 40 4.50 -7.70 -0.04
C ALA A 40 4.72 -9.12 -0.61
N ASP A 41 3.86 -9.54 -1.54
CA ASP A 41 3.99 -10.82 -2.22
C ASP A 41 5.24 -10.88 -3.11
N LEU A 42 5.57 -9.78 -3.80
CA LEU A 42 6.78 -9.72 -4.65
C LEU A 42 8.05 -9.85 -3.82
N ALA A 43 8.14 -9.16 -2.68
CA ALA A 43 9.23 -9.31 -1.74
C ALA A 43 9.31 -10.74 -1.18
N ALA A 44 8.18 -11.42 -1.00
CA ALA A 44 8.15 -12.84 -0.60
C ALA A 44 8.67 -13.76 -1.70
N LEU A 45 8.31 -13.51 -2.97
CA LEU A 45 8.81 -14.24 -4.13
C LEU A 45 10.33 -14.10 -4.26
N GLU A 46 10.87 -12.90 -4.09
CA GLU A 46 12.32 -12.65 -4.11
C GLU A 46 13.07 -13.46 -3.04
N ARG A 47 12.55 -13.49 -1.81
CA ARG A 47 13.14 -14.26 -0.70
C ARG A 47 13.21 -15.77 -0.98
N LYS A 48 12.33 -16.31 -1.82
CA LYS A 48 12.37 -17.73 -2.22
C LYS A 48 13.59 -18.07 -3.08
N ASN A 49 14.25 -17.08 -3.69
CA ASN A 49 15.46 -17.25 -4.51
C ASN A 49 15.31 -18.33 -5.60
N LEU A 50 14.10 -18.47 -6.19
CA LEU A 50 13.78 -19.50 -7.18
C LEU A 50 14.68 -19.40 -8.43
N LEU A 51 14.95 -18.17 -8.88
CA LEU A 51 15.83 -17.92 -10.03
C LEU A 51 17.25 -18.42 -9.80
N ALA A 52 17.80 -18.22 -8.60
CA ALA A 52 19.15 -18.69 -8.24
C ALA A 52 19.22 -20.23 -8.17
N ARG A 53 18.09 -20.89 -7.90
CA ARG A 53 17.95 -22.35 -7.89
C ARG A 53 17.63 -22.94 -9.28
N GLY A 54 17.49 -22.11 -10.30
CA GLY A 54 17.10 -22.54 -11.65
C GLY A 54 15.62 -22.91 -11.78
N GLU A 55 14.77 -22.51 -10.82
CA GLU A 55 13.34 -22.83 -10.77
C GLU A 55 12.50 -21.75 -11.49
N PHE A 56 12.79 -21.54 -12.77
CA PHE A 56 12.16 -20.48 -13.57
C PHE A 56 10.66 -20.67 -13.74
N GLN A 57 10.19 -21.90 -13.97
CA GLN A 57 8.77 -22.18 -14.13
C GLN A 57 7.98 -21.83 -12.86
N ALA A 58 8.52 -22.19 -11.69
CA ALA A 58 7.92 -21.85 -10.40
C ALA A 58 7.89 -20.33 -10.19
N PHE A 59 8.98 -19.64 -10.51
CA PHE A 59 9.04 -18.18 -10.43
C PHE A 59 7.97 -17.50 -11.31
N TYR A 60 7.83 -17.92 -12.57
CA TYR A 60 6.84 -17.33 -13.48
C TYR A 60 5.40 -17.71 -13.14
N PHE A 61 5.19 -18.90 -12.57
CA PHE A 61 3.88 -19.28 -12.03
C PHE A 61 3.48 -18.35 -10.89
N GLU A 62 4.33 -18.20 -9.88
CA GLU A 62 4.06 -17.34 -8.74
C GLU A 62 3.94 -15.86 -9.14
N LEU A 63 4.84 -15.36 -9.99
CA LEU A 63 4.76 -13.98 -10.49
C LEU A 63 3.43 -13.72 -11.21
N SER A 64 2.96 -14.70 -12.00
CA SER A 64 1.67 -14.61 -12.66
C SER A 64 0.51 -14.59 -11.67
N GLU A 65 0.55 -15.40 -10.61
CA GLU A 65 -0.48 -15.38 -9.56
C GLU A 65 -0.52 -14.05 -8.82
N ILE A 66 0.65 -13.50 -8.47
CA ILE A 66 0.78 -12.20 -7.80
C ILE A 66 0.14 -11.09 -8.64
N PHE A 67 0.48 -11.05 -9.93
CA PHE A 67 -0.08 -10.07 -10.85
C PHE A 67 -1.59 -10.23 -11.05
N ARG A 68 -2.07 -11.45 -11.31
CA ARG A 68 -3.51 -11.71 -11.50
C ARG A 68 -4.33 -11.38 -10.26
N ARG A 69 -3.80 -11.67 -9.07
CA ARG A 69 -4.43 -11.32 -7.80
C ARG A 69 -4.51 -9.81 -7.59
N TYR A 70 -3.48 -9.07 -8.02
CA TYR A 70 -3.55 -7.61 -8.04
C TYR A 70 -4.66 -7.10 -8.96
N VAL A 71 -4.72 -7.61 -10.20
CA VAL A 71 -5.75 -7.24 -11.17
C VAL A 71 -7.15 -7.54 -10.63
N GLU A 72 -7.37 -8.74 -10.07
CA GLU A 72 -8.63 -9.13 -9.44
C GLU A 72 -9.01 -8.20 -8.28
N GLY A 73 -8.07 -7.94 -7.35
CA GLY A 73 -8.32 -7.06 -6.22
C GLY A 73 -8.58 -5.60 -6.63
N ARG A 74 -7.99 -5.14 -7.73
CA ARG A 74 -8.13 -3.76 -8.21
C ARG A 74 -9.39 -3.52 -9.05
N PHE A 75 -9.80 -4.50 -9.85
CA PHE A 75 -10.86 -4.34 -10.85
C PHE A 75 -12.10 -5.20 -10.56
N GLY A 76 -12.06 -6.08 -9.56
CA GLY A 76 -13.23 -6.78 -9.05
C GLY A 76 -13.82 -7.83 -10.00
N PHE A 77 -12.98 -8.55 -10.74
CA PHE A 77 -13.37 -9.73 -11.54
C PHE A 77 -12.42 -10.90 -11.25
N PRO A 78 -12.88 -12.17 -11.39
CA PRO A 78 -12.14 -13.35 -10.91
C PRO A 78 -10.97 -13.73 -11.83
N CYS A 79 -9.94 -12.87 -11.87
CA CYS A 79 -8.77 -13.01 -12.74
C CYS A 79 -7.95 -14.29 -12.43
N LEU A 80 -7.94 -14.77 -11.18
CA LEU A 80 -7.25 -16.01 -10.83
C LEU A 80 -7.96 -17.27 -11.35
N GLU A 81 -9.28 -17.21 -11.56
CA GLU A 81 -10.10 -18.34 -12.03
C GLU A 81 -10.19 -18.40 -13.56
N GLN A 82 -9.71 -17.37 -14.25
CA GLN A 82 -9.73 -17.26 -15.70
C GLN A 82 -8.41 -17.70 -16.34
N THR A 83 -8.50 -18.28 -17.52
CA THR A 83 -7.36 -18.51 -18.42
C THR A 83 -6.82 -17.19 -18.97
N GLY A 84 -5.62 -17.22 -19.58
CA GLY A 84 -5.04 -16.02 -20.20
C GLY A 84 -5.96 -15.39 -21.24
N GLU A 85 -6.56 -16.20 -22.10
CA GLU A 85 -7.50 -15.78 -23.15
C GLU A 85 -8.76 -15.13 -22.56
N GLU A 86 -9.38 -15.76 -21.56
CA GLU A 86 -10.57 -15.22 -20.88
C GLU A 86 -10.30 -13.88 -20.17
N ILE A 87 -9.09 -13.69 -19.61
CA ILE A 87 -8.70 -12.40 -19.04
C ILE A 87 -8.64 -11.32 -20.13
N LEU A 88 -8.03 -11.62 -21.28
CA LEU A 88 -7.90 -10.67 -22.38
C LEU A 88 -9.26 -10.29 -22.98
N GLU A 89 -10.17 -11.25 -23.10
CA GLU A 89 -11.57 -10.97 -23.47
C GLU A 89 -12.26 -10.08 -22.43
N THR A 90 -12.11 -10.41 -21.15
CA THR A 90 -12.73 -9.67 -20.03
C THR A 90 -12.27 -8.22 -20.01
N ILE A 91 -10.96 -7.95 -20.06
CA ILE A 91 -10.43 -6.57 -20.04
C ILE A 91 -10.72 -5.82 -21.35
N GLY A 92 -10.87 -6.54 -22.47
CA GLY A 92 -11.22 -5.96 -23.77
C GLY A 92 -12.61 -5.34 -23.78
N ALA A 93 -13.56 -5.93 -23.06
CA ALA A 93 -14.93 -5.45 -22.94
C ALA A 93 -15.14 -4.37 -21.86
N ARG A 94 -14.13 -4.10 -21.03
CA ARG A 94 -14.24 -3.21 -19.87
C ARG A 94 -13.84 -1.77 -20.18
N GLU A 95 -14.68 -0.82 -19.78
CA GLU A 95 -14.44 0.63 -19.99
C GLU A 95 -13.38 1.22 -19.03
N ASP A 96 -13.22 0.62 -17.85
CA ASP A 96 -12.26 1.04 -16.82
C ASP A 96 -10.82 0.57 -17.11
N PHE A 97 -10.58 -0.05 -18.26
CA PHE A 97 -9.26 -0.36 -18.79
C PHE A 97 -8.89 0.60 -19.93
N THR A 98 -7.78 1.31 -19.79
CA THR A 98 -7.22 2.12 -20.87
C THR A 98 -6.52 1.23 -21.91
N PRO A 99 -6.29 1.71 -23.15
CA PRO A 99 -5.49 0.97 -24.14
C PRO A 99 -4.12 0.54 -23.61
N GLU A 100 -3.44 1.42 -22.87
CA GLU A 100 -2.14 1.13 -22.22
C GLU A 100 -2.25 -0.01 -21.20
N MET A 101 -3.29 0.00 -20.36
CA MET A 101 -3.51 -1.09 -19.40
C MET A 101 -3.72 -2.43 -20.10
N ARG A 102 -4.51 -2.45 -21.18
CA ARG A 102 -4.76 -3.68 -21.97
C ARG A 102 -3.48 -4.21 -22.60
N GLU A 103 -2.67 -3.33 -23.19
CA GLU A 103 -1.38 -3.70 -23.78
C GLU A 103 -0.44 -4.32 -22.74
N ILE A 104 -0.34 -3.70 -21.55
CA ILE A 104 0.48 -4.23 -20.47
C ILE A 104 0.02 -5.63 -20.03
N VAL A 105 -1.29 -5.83 -19.83
CA VAL A 105 -1.83 -7.13 -19.42
C VAL A 105 -1.64 -8.19 -20.50
N SER A 106 -1.87 -7.86 -21.78
CA SER A 106 -1.61 -8.76 -22.93
C SER A 106 -0.18 -9.24 -22.95
N HIS A 107 0.77 -8.29 -22.93
CA HIS A 107 2.18 -8.61 -22.95
C HIS A 107 2.58 -9.44 -21.73
N PHE A 108 2.04 -9.12 -20.55
CA PHE A 108 2.34 -9.89 -19.34
C PHE A 108 1.84 -11.35 -19.44
N ILE A 109 0.61 -11.58 -19.89
CA ILE A 109 0.02 -12.92 -20.02
C ILE A 109 0.80 -13.75 -21.06
N GLU A 110 1.02 -13.21 -22.25
CA GLU A 110 1.74 -13.91 -23.34
C GLU A 110 3.14 -14.37 -22.90
N ARG A 111 3.86 -13.52 -22.17
CA ARG A 111 5.22 -13.79 -21.71
C ARG A 111 5.25 -14.84 -20.60
N THR A 112 4.34 -14.74 -19.63
CA THR A 112 4.26 -15.74 -18.55
C THR A 112 3.85 -17.10 -19.06
N ASP A 113 2.87 -17.17 -19.96
CA ASP A 113 2.38 -18.45 -20.49
C ASP A 113 3.43 -19.12 -21.39
N SER A 114 4.17 -18.34 -22.18
CA SER A 114 5.31 -18.85 -22.94
C SER A 114 6.35 -19.57 -22.05
N VAL A 115 6.66 -19.05 -20.86
CA VAL A 115 7.62 -19.70 -19.95
C VAL A 115 7.01 -20.90 -19.24
N LYS A 116 5.73 -20.81 -18.83
CA LYS A 116 5.01 -21.92 -18.17
C LYS A 116 4.90 -23.15 -19.06
N PHE A 117 4.74 -22.97 -20.38
CA PHE A 117 4.47 -24.05 -21.33
C PHE A 117 5.66 -24.44 -22.22
N ALA A 118 6.55 -23.50 -22.59
CA ALA A 118 7.64 -23.81 -23.53
C ALA A 118 8.91 -24.36 -22.87
N GLY A 119 8.98 -24.43 -21.52
CA GLY A 119 10.13 -24.97 -20.80
C GLY A 119 11.46 -24.24 -21.07
N ARG A 120 11.40 -23.00 -21.56
CA ARG A 120 12.57 -22.20 -21.93
C ARG A 120 13.19 -21.50 -20.73
N LEU A 121 14.49 -21.26 -20.80
CA LEU A 121 15.21 -20.39 -19.87
C LEU A 121 15.17 -18.95 -20.40
N PRO A 122 14.38 -18.03 -19.80
CA PRO A 122 14.42 -16.64 -20.19
C PRO A 122 15.75 -15.99 -19.76
N PRO A 123 16.32 -15.09 -20.57
CA PRO A 123 17.48 -14.31 -20.15
C PRO A 123 17.11 -13.39 -18.98
N ARG A 124 18.10 -12.96 -18.21
CA ARG A 124 17.88 -12.11 -17.01
C ARG A 124 17.17 -10.82 -17.37
N GLU A 125 17.52 -10.22 -18.49
CA GLU A 125 16.96 -8.97 -18.99
C GLU A 125 15.45 -9.05 -19.18
N GLU A 126 14.96 -10.21 -19.64
CA GLU A 126 13.52 -10.47 -19.80
C GLU A 126 12.81 -10.60 -18.45
N ILE A 127 13.43 -11.24 -17.45
CA ILE A 127 12.85 -11.36 -16.12
C ILE A 127 12.70 -9.96 -15.50
N GLU A 128 13.74 -9.13 -15.60
CA GLU A 128 13.71 -7.76 -15.10
C GLU A 128 12.69 -6.91 -15.85
N GLU A 129 12.53 -7.11 -17.15
CA GLU A 129 11.49 -6.44 -17.95
C GLU A 129 10.09 -6.82 -17.48
N MET A 130 9.84 -8.09 -17.20
CA MET A 130 8.56 -8.57 -16.67
C MET A 130 8.23 -7.97 -15.31
N LEU A 131 9.22 -7.88 -14.41
CA LEU A 131 9.07 -7.23 -13.11
C LEU A 131 8.76 -5.74 -13.26
N ARG A 132 9.48 -5.02 -14.11
CA ARG A 132 9.23 -3.60 -14.42
C ARG A 132 7.84 -3.38 -15.00
N LEU A 133 7.39 -4.28 -15.88
CA LEU A 133 6.08 -4.19 -16.50
C LEU A 133 4.95 -4.35 -15.48
N ALA A 134 5.04 -5.35 -14.60
CA ALA A 134 4.07 -5.57 -13.52
C ALA A 134 4.01 -4.38 -12.56
N ASP A 135 5.18 -3.88 -12.14
CA ASP A 135 5.30 -2.72 -11.25
C ASP A 135 4.80 -1.42 -11.89
N ARG A 136 5.03 -1.21 -13.19
CA ARG A 136 4.42 -0.11 -13.96
C ARG A 136 2.90 -0.19 -13.94
N PHE A 137 2.33 -1.37 -14.16
CA PHE A 137 0.87 -1.55 -14.13
C PHE A 137 0.29 -1.16 -12.77
N VAL A 138 0.92 -1.62 -11.68
CA VAL A 138 0.48 -1.32 -10.32
C VAL A 138 0.57 0.18 -10.02
N ARG A 139 1.65 0.85 -10.40
CA ARG A 139 1.75 2.31 -10.27
C ARG A 139 0.68 3.06 -11.07
N LEU A 140 0.43 2.64 -12.30
CA LEU A 140 -0.58 3.26 -13.17
C LEU A 140 -2.01 3.13 -12.60
N THR A 141 -2.26 2.11 -11.78
CA THR A 141 -3.61 1.74 -11.36
C THR A 141 -3.86 1.87 -9.87
N ARG A 142 -2.86 2.18 -9.03
CA ARG A 142 -3.08 2.41 -7.60
C ARG A 142 -4.02 3.62 -7.40
N PRO A 143 -4.90 3.62 -6.38
CA PRO A 143 -5.64 4.82 -6.00
C PRO A 143 -4.66 5.94 -5.61
N GLU A 144 -4.94 7.18 -6.03
CA GLU A 144 -4.31 8.35 -5.42
C GLU A 144 -4.92 8.51 -4.03
N GLU A 145 -4.12 8.38 -2.98
CA GLU A 145 -4.55 8.73 -1.62
C GLU A 145 -4.80 10.24 -1.59
N SER A 146 -6.06 10.66 -1.42
CA SER A 146 -6.39 12.06 -1.16
C SER A 146 -5.79 12.48 0.18
N GLU A 147 -4.94 13.49 0.18
CA GLU A 147 -4.29 14.14 1.33
C GLU A 147 -5.30 14.82 2.30
N GLU A 148 -6.28 14.10 2.84
CA GLU A 148 -7.29 14.65 3.78
C GLU A 148 -7.15 14.07 5.21
N ALA A 149 -5.92 14.04 5.75
CA ALA A 149 -5.68 13.58 7.11
C ALA A 149 -4.63 14.41 7.90
N GLU A 150 -4.43 15.68 7.56
CA GLU A 150 -3.53 16.60 8.31
C GLU A 150 -4.21 17.88 8.85
N ASP A 151 -5.54 17.99 8.82
CA ASP A 151 -6.25 19.21 9.27
C ASP A 151 -6.77 19.17 10.74
N ASP A 152 -6.37 18.18 11.55
CA ASP A 152 -6.84 18.06 12.94
C ASP A 152 -5.89 18.67 14.01
N GLU A 153 -4.74 19.28 13.63
CA GLU A 153 -3.77 19.86 14.60
C GLU A 153 -3.52 21.38 14.46
N ALA A 154 -4.49 22.16 13.97
CA ALA A 154 -4.31 23.61 13.76
C ALA A 154 -4.97 24.56 14.78
N TRP A 155 -5.45 24.09 15.95
CA TRP A 155 -6.16 24.94 16.93
C TRP A 155 -5.62 24.90 18.38
N ALA A 156 -4.31 24.77 18.57
CA ALA A 156 -3.72 24.80 19.92
C ALA A 156 -2.73 25.95 20.20
N GLU A 157 -2.59 26.95 19.33
CA GLU A 157 -1.54 27.98 19.49
C GLU A 157 -2.01 29.46 19.56
N GLU A 158 -3.31 29.78 19.66
CA GLU A 158 -3.73 31.20 19.77
C GLU A 158 -3.85 31.75 21.20
N ASP A 159 -3.62 30.94 22.25
CA ASP A 159 -3.80 31.37 23.65
C ASP A 159 -2.48 31.43 24.45
N MET A 160 -1.40 32.01 23.91
CA MET A 160 -0.28 32.48 24.75
C MET A 160 0.74 33.31 23.97
N GLU A 161 0.58 34.63 23.90
CA GLU A 161 1.71 35.58 23.99
C GLU A 161 1.21 37.03 23.98
N GLY A 162 1.21 37.66 25.14
CA GLY A 162 0.83 39.06 25.28
C GLY A 162 0.92 39.59 26.70
N PHE A 163 1.95 39.20 27.45
CA PHE A 163 2.19 39.73 28.78
C PHE A 163 3.69 39.96 29.03
N GLU A 164 4.04 41.25 29.16
CA GLU A 164 5.26 41.82 29.76
C GLU A 164 6.58 41.57 28.98
N ASP A 165 7.48 42.53 28.73
CA ASP A 165 7.85 43.70 29.51
C ASP A 165 8.66 44.66 28.61
N ARG A 166 8.35 45.96 28.62
CA ARG A 166 9.19 47.01 28.03
C ARG A 166 9.40 48.11 29.04
N ASN A 167 10.48 47.97 29.82
CA ASN A 167 10.99 49.03 30.67
C ASN A 167 12.48 49.26 30.37
N GLY A 168 12.89 50.53 30.30
CA GLY A 168 14.28 50.93 30.58
C GLY A 168 15.19 51.27 29.40
N THR A 169 14.99 52.46 28.83
CA THR A 169 15.98 53.56 28.79
C THR A 169 17.47 53.26 28.49
N ASN A 170 17.96 53.66 27.31
CA ASN A 170 18.96 54.74 27.16
C ASN A 170 19.32 54.99 25.69
N ALA A 171 19.15 56.24 25.25
CA ALA A 171 19.88 56.88 24.15
C ALA A 171 20.99 57.76 24.77
N PRO A 172 21.79 58.57 24.03
CA PRO A 172 22.10 58.63 22.59
C PRO A 172 23.65 58.42 22.40
N GLU A 173 24.38 58.63 21.29
CA GLU A 173 24.56 59.86 20.52
C GLU A 173 25.78 59.66 19.57
N THR A 174 25.74 60.28 18.37
CA THR A 174 26.86 60.67 17.47
C THR A 174 27.77 59.57 16.89
N ALA A 175 28.48 59.69 15.78
CA ALA A 175 28.53 60.46 14.52
C ALA A 175 29.76 59.90 13.76
N HIS A 176 29.93 60.23 12.48
CA HIS A 176 31.10 59.94 11.60
C HIS A 176 31.17 58.50 11.02
N THR A 177 31.43 58.23 9.74
CA THR A 177 32.09 58.98 8.66
C THR A 177 31.61 58.48 7.29
N ALA A 178 31.60 59.40 6.32
CA ALA A 178 31.50 59.17 4.88
C ALA A 178 32.60 58.25 4.31
N GLU A 179 32.33 57.56 3.21
CA GLU A 179 32.84 57.90 1.87
C GLU A 179 32.48 56.78 0.88
N GLU A 180 31.60 57.13 -0.06
CA GLU A 180 31.36 56.36 -1.28
C GLU A 180 32.54 56.50 -2.23
N GLY A 181 32.78 55.43 -2.97
CA GLY A 181 33.89 55.28 -3.89
C GLY A 181 33.88 56.29 -5.03
N GLY A 182 35.08 56.78 -5.36
CA GLY A 182 35.34 57.45 -6.62
C GLY A 182 35.42 56.46 -7.77
N VAL A 183 34.66 56.72 -8.84
CA VAL A 183 35.00 56.32 -10.22
C VAL A 183 34.49 57.41 -11.17
N LYS A 184 35.46 58.17 -11.73
CA LYS A 184 35.41 58.98 -12.96
C LYS A 184 34.50 60.22 -13.02
#